data_AF-I3U8Z9-F1
#
_entry.id   AF-I3U8Z9-F1
#
_cell.length_a   1.000
_cell.length_b   1.000
_cell.length_c   1.000
_cell.angle_alpha   90.00
_cell.angle_beta   90.00
_cell.angle_gamma   90.00
#
_symmetry.space_group_name_H-M   'P 1'
#
loop_
_entity.id
_entity.type
_entity.pdbx_description
1 polymer ?
#
loop_
_entity_poly.entity_id
_entity_poly.type
_entity_poly.pdbx_seq_one_letter_code
_entity_poly.pdbx_strand_id
1 'polypeptide(L)' 'MQVWELAVSLYAVNNGYLDEVEVEKVLSFEKGLKDELKNKHADLIGRIEDTKELSKEDEAALKDIVASFKSGGSY' A
#
# COMPACT_ATOMS: atom_id res chain seq x y z
N MET A 1 2.39 6.82 -12.78
CA MET A 1 1.77 5.50 -12.52
C MET A 1 2.83 4.46 -12.77
N GLN A 2 3.57 4.15 -11.72
CA GLN A 2 4.57 3.09 -11.71
C GLN A 2 3.91 1.75 -11.35
N VAL A 3 4.58 0.65 -11.69
CA VAL A 3 4.06 -0.73 -11.49
C VAL A 3 3.74 -0.98 -10.02
N TRP A 4 4.57 -0.47 -9.11
CA TRP A 4 4.36 -0.61 -7.67
C TRP A 4 3.10 0.11 -7.17
N GLU A 5 2.75 1.28 -7.72
CA GLU A 5 1.53 2.02 -7.32
C GLU A 5 0.28 1.20 -7.63
N LEU A 6 0.26 0.53 -8.79
CA LEU A 6 -0.82 -0.36 -9.21
C LEU A 6 -0.83 -1.63 -8.36
N ALA A 7 0.34 -2.22 -8.10
CA ALA A 7 0.46 -3.42 -7.27
C ALA A 7 -0.10 -3.21 -5.86
N VAL A 8 0.19 -2.05 -5.25
CA VAL A 8 -0.30 -1.67 -3.93
C VAL A 8 -1.81 -1.43 -3.94
N SER A 9 -2.35 -0.70 -4.93
CA SER A 9 -3.80 -0.53 -5.05
C SER A 9 -4.52 -1.87 -5.26
N LEU A 10 -4.00 -2.74 -6.13
CA LEU A 10 -4.55 -4.09 -6.33
C LEU A 10 -4.46 -4.93 -5.05
N TYR A 11 -3.36 -4.86 -4.31
CA TYR A 11 -3.21 -5.55 -3.03
C TYR A 11 -4.23 -5.06 -2.00
N ALA A 12 -4.44 -3.74 -1.91
CA ALA A 12 -5.40 -3.12 -1.01
C ALA A 12 -6.85 -3.54 -1.33
N VAL A 13 -7.20 -3.62 -2.61
CA VAL A 13 -8.51 -4.14 -3.07
C VAL A 13 -8.63 -5.62 -2.75
N ASN A 14 -7.63 -6.44 -3.11
CA ASN A 14 -7.71 -7.89 -3.00
C ASN A 14 -7.77 -8.40 -1.55
N ASN A 15 -7.13 -7.69 -0.62
CA ASN A 15 -7.16 -8.02 0.81
C ASN A 15 -8.33 -7.39 1.57
N GLY A 16 -9.21 -6.65 0.89
CA GLY A 16 -10.39 -6.04 1.52
C GLY A 16 -10.07 -4.85 2.44
N TYR A 17 -8.86 -4.30 2.41
CA TYR A 17 -8.53 -3.10 3.19
C TYR A 17 -9.35 -1.88 2.77
N LEU A 18 -9.82 -1.86 1.52
CA LEU A 18 -10.72 -0.84 1.00
C LEU A 18 -12.19 -1.06 1.38
N ASP A 19 -12.57 -2.24 1.88
CA ASP A 19 -13.94 -2.52 2.34
C ASP A 19 -14.23 -1.82 3.68
N GLU A 20 -13.19 -1.68 4.51
CA GLU A 20 -13.27 -0.98 5.80
C GLU A 20 -13.06 0.54 5.71
N VAL A 21 -12.80 1.07 4.50
CA VAL A 21 -12.54 2.49 4.26
C VAL A 21 -13.71 3.08 3.48
N GLU A 22 -14.29 4.17 3.98
CA GLU A 22 -15.34 4.90 3.25
C GLU A 22 -14.88 5.31 1.85
N VAL A 23 -15.76 5.20 0.85
CA VAL A 23 -15.45 5.51 -0.56
C VAL A 23 -14.86 6.91 -0.73
N GLU A 24 -15.33 7.89 0.05
CA GLU A 24 -14.80 9.26 0.03
C GLU A 24 -13.36 9.37 0.57
N LYS A 25 -12.97 8.45 1.44
CA LYS A 25 -11.62 8.36 2.05
C LYS A 25 -10.67 7.45 1.31
N VAL A 26 -11.15 6.60 0.40
CA VAL A 26 -10.31 5.69 -0.40
C VAL A 26 -9.19 6.43 -1.15
N LEU A 27 -9.51 7.58 -1.76
CA LEU A 27 -8.52 8.41 -2.46
C LEU A 27 -7.44 8.98 -1.52
N SER A 28 -7.86 9.42 -0.33
CA SER A 28 -6.95 9.93 0.71
C SER A 28 -6.07 8.82 1.26
N PHE A 29 -6.64 7.64 1.49
CA PHE A 29 -5.94 6.45 1.93
C PHE A 29 -4.90 6.01 0.89
N GLU A 30 -5.28 5.92 -0.38
CA GLU A 30 -4.38 5.50 -1.44
C GLU A 30 -3.19 6.46 -1.60
N LYS A 31 -3.45 7.78 -1.53
CA LYS A 31 -2.38 8.79 -1.53
C LYS A 31 -1.46 8.67 -0.31
N GLY A 32 -2.03 8.58 0.89
CA GLY A 32 -1.25 8.52 2.12
C GLY A 32 -0.42 7.24 2.23
N LEU A 33 -0.99 6.10 1.81
CA LEU A 33 -0.29 4.82 1.75
C LEU A 33 0.89 4.88 0.77
N LYS A 34 0.68 5.45 -0.42
CA LYS A 34 1.75 5.67 -1.40
C LYS A 34 2.85 6.58 -0.87
N ASP A 35 2.49 7.63 -0.14
CA ASP A 35 3.46 8.57 0.44
C ASP A 35 4.28 7.93 1.58
N GLU A 36 3.64 7.14 2.45
CA GLU A 36 4.32 6.33 3.48
C GLU A 36 5.25 5.29 2.86
N LEU A 37 4.80 4.56 1.85
CA LEU A 37 5.64 3.60 1.12
C LEU A 37 6.83 4.29 0.47
N LYS A 38 6.62 5.47 -0.13
CA LYS A 38 7.70 6.23 -0.78
C LYS A 38 8.71 6.80 0.22
N ASN A 39 8.25 7.25 1.39
CA ASN A 39 9.12 7.82 2.42
C ASN A 39 9.87 6.77 3.24
N LYS A 40 9.20 5.67 3.62
CA LYS A 40 9.76 4.66 4.53
C LYS A 40 10.21 3.37 3.85
N HIS A 41 9.71 3.07 2.66
CA HIS A 41 9.89 1.77 2.00
C HIS A 41 10.28 1.90 0.52
N ALA A 42 11.14 2.88 0.19
CA ALA A 42 11.67 3.08 -1.17
C ALA A 42 12.41 1.84 -1.70
N ASP A 43 13.06 1.06 -0.83
CA ASP A 43 13.75 -0.18 -1.18
C ASP A 43 12.76 -1.29 -1.62
N LEU A 44 11.62 -1.38 -0.92
CA LEU A 44 10.52 -2.29 -1.26
C LEU A 44 9.91 -1.91 -2.62
N ILE A 45 9.73 -0.61 -2.87
CA ILE A 45 9.26 -0.08 -4.15
C ILE A 45 10.21 -0.49 -5.28
N GLY A 46 11.52 -0.36 -5.07
CA GLY A 46 12.54 -0.77 -6.04
C GLY A 46 12.45 -2.27 -6.35
N ARG A 47 12.31 -3.13 -5.33
CA ARG A 47 12.11 -4.57 -5.53
C ARG A 47 10.82 -4.90 -6.27
N ILE A 48 9.70 -4.27 -5.92
CA ILE A 48 8.41 -4.51 -6.59
C ILE A 48 8.46 -4.03 -8.04
N GLU A 49 9.18 -2.94 -8.33
CA GLU A 49 9.34 -2.44 -9.70
C GLU A 49 10.24 -3.34 -10.56
N ASP A 50 11.32 -3.87 -9.98
CA ASP A 50 12.27 -4.74 -10.68
C ASP A 50 11.73 -6.17 -10.87
N THR A 51 11.24 -6.78 -9.79
CA THR A 51 10.74 -8.17 -9.81
C THR A 51 9.33 -8.28 -10.39
N LYS A 52 8.55 -7.18 -10.33
CA LYS A 52 7.12 -7.15 -10.70
C LYS A 52 6.28 -8.21 -9.98
N GLU A 53 6.79 -8.73 -8.87
CA GLU A 53 6.14 -9.72 -8.02
C GLU A 53 6.01 -9.14 -6.61
N LEU A 54 4.88 -9.42 -5.99
CA LEU A 54 4.69 -9.23 -4.56
C LEU A 54 5.09 -10.54 -3.90
N SER A 55 6.32 -10.62 -3.36
CA SER A 55 6.72 -11.78 -2.58
C SER A 55 5.96 -11.78 -1.25
N LYS A 56 5.84 -12.95 -0.61
CA LYS A 56 5.16 -13.07 0.70
C LYS A 56 5.74 -12.14 1.77
N GLU A 57 7.04 -11.82 1.68
CA GLU A 57 7.70 -10.85 2.56
C GLU A 57 7.21 -9.42 2.31
N ASP A 58 7.04 -9.04 1.04
CA ASP A 58 6.52 -7.73 0.64
C ASP A 58 5.04 -7.58 1.00
N GLU A 59 4.25 -8.66 0.85
CA GLU A 59 2.86 -8.70 1.30
C GLU A 59 2.74 -8.52 2.81
N ALA A 60 3.62 -9.16 3.60
CA ALA A 60 3.65 -8.99 5.05
C ALA A 60 4.04 -7.55 5.44
N ALA A 61 5.03 -6.96 4.76
CA ALA A 61 5.41 -5.57 4.96
C ALA A 61 4.27 -4.61 4.60
N LEU A 62 3.64 -4.80 3.43
CA LEU A 62 2.49 -3.99 3.00
C LEU A 62 1.33 -4.07 3.97
N LYS A 63 1.03 -5.27 4.49
CA LYS A 63 0.02 -5.46 5.52
C LYS A 63 0.33 -4.68 6.80
N ASP A 64 1.57 -4.75 7.27
CA ASP A 64 1.99 -4.03 8.47
C ASP A 64 1.94 -2.50 8.28
N ILE A 65 2.33 -2.03 7.09
CA ILE A 65 2.24 -0.61 6.71
C ILE A 65 0.78 -0.16 6.67
N VAL A 66 -0.10 -0.93 6.01
CA VAL A 66 -1.53 -0.62 5.94
C VAL A 66 -2.16 -0.63 7.34
N ALA A 67 -1.81 -1.61 8.18
CA ALA A 67 -2.30 -1.70 9.55
C ALA A 67 -1.79 -0.53 10.42
N SER A 68 -0.50 -0.18 10.31
CA SER A 68 0.09 0.97 10.98
C SER A 68 -0.52 2.29 10.50
N PHE A 69 -0.77 2.42 9.20
CA PHE A 69 -1.44 3.58 8.63
C PHE A 69 -2.87 3.70 9.16
N LYS A 70 -3.61 2.58 9.25
CA LYS A 70 -4.95 2.50 9.88
C LYS A 70 -4.98 2.81 11.35
N SER A 71 -3.98 2.36 12.09
CA SER A 71 -3.82 2.75 13.49
C SER A 71 -3.38 4.21 13.67
N GLY A 72 -2.68 4.77 12.68
CA GLY A 72 -2.19 6.15 12.66
C GLY A 72 -3.26 7.21 12.41
N GLY A 73 -4.49 6.80 12.08
CA GLY A 73 -5.70 7.63 12.16
C GLY A 73 -5.67 8.93 11.33
N SER A 74 -4.80 9.02 10.32
CA SER A 74 -4.62 10.24 9.52
C SER A 74 -5.11 10.02 8.09
N TYR A 75 -6.41 9.72 7.95
CA TYR A 75 -7.15 9.79 6.68
C TYR A 75 -8.66 10.01 6.86
#